data_AF-X1JFR0-F1
#
_entry.id   AF-X1JFR0-F1
#
_cell.length_a   1.000
_cell.length_b   1.000
_cell.length_c   1.000
_cell.angle_alpha   90.00
_cell.angle_beta   90.00
_cell.angle_gamma   90.00
#
_symmetry.space_group_name_H-M   'P 1'
#
loop_
_entity.id
_entity.type
_entity.pdbx_description
1 polymer ?
#
loop_
_entity_poly.entity_id
_entity_poly.type
_entity_poly.pdbx_seq_one_letter_code
_entity_poly.pdbx_strand_id
1 'polypeptide(L)'
;MQVKGATGLYNTNYEGKADASLAALEKYDLVFVHVEASDEAGHEGNVNLKIKTIEYFDQRLVGRVLRGIHEKVRIALLPDHLTPIAVRTHVADPVPFLIYDPEKTGDEVREFNESSCSRGSLGLLEGDSFIKRVLGKEDQILT
;
A
#
# COMPACT_ATOMS: atom_id res chain seq x y z
N MET A 1 -16.30 3.93 -3.90
CA MET A 1 -17.43 3.84 -2.93
C MET A 1 -17.26 4.97 -1.93
N GLN A 2 -18.33 5.63 -1.45
CA GLN A 2 -18.20 6.65 -0.40
C GLN A 2 -18.21 6.00 0.98
N VAL A 3 -17.16 6.23 1.76
CA VAL A 3 -17.03 5.76 3.15
C VAL A 3 -17.30 6.93 4.07
N LYS A 4 -18.34 6.82 4.90
CA LYS A 4 -18.65 7.85 5.91
C LYS A 4 -17.46 8.04 6.85
N GLY A 5 -17.00 9.28 7.01
CA GLY A 5 -15.86 9.62 7.85
C GLY A 5 -14.49 9.37 7.21
N ALA A 6 -14.41 9.13 5.90
CA ALA A 6 -13.13 9.16 5.18
C ALA A 6 -12.70 10.63 4.95
N THR A 7 -11.89 11.17 5.86
CA THR A 7 -11.51 12.59 5.89
C THR A 7 -10.21 12.91 5.14
N GLY A 8 -9.39 11.90 4.83
CA GLY A 8 -8.02 12.08 4.34
C GLY A 8 -6.99 12.32 5.45
N LEU A 9 -7.41 12.79 6.62
CA LEU A 9 -6.50 13.10 7.74
C LEU A 9 -6.29 11.91 8.67
N TYR A 10 -5.46 12.08 9.70
CA TYR A 10 -5.17 11.03 10.71
C TYR A 10 -6.42 10.44 11.40
N ASN A 11 -7.53 11.20 11.42
CA ASN A 11 -8.82 10.79 11.98
C ASN A 11 -9.76 10.15 10.95
N THR A 12 -9.28 9.81 9.75
CA THR A 12 -10.05 9.11 8.71
C THR A 12 -10.57 7.77 9.24
N ASN A 13 -11.71 7.33 8.71
CA ASN A 13 -12.31 6.05 9.06
C ASN A 13 -11.60 4.88 8.33
N TYR A 14 -10.48 4.41 8.90
CA TYR A 14 -9.71 3.27 8.38
C TYR A 14 -10.54 1.99 8.32
N GLU A 15 -11.30 1.70 9.39
CA GLU A 15 -12.15 0.52 9.49
C GLU A 15 -13.24 0.54 8.41
N GLY A 16 -13.89 1.69 8.19
CA GLY A 16 -14.89 1.84 7.15
C GLY A 16 -14.31 1.67 5.74
N LYS A 17 -13.06 2.08 5.51
CA LYS A 17 -12.36 1.82 4.25
C LYS A 17 -12.06 0.33 4.07
N ALA A 18 -11.62 -0.35 5.13
CA ALA A 18 -11.40 -1.79 5.12
C ALA A 18 -12.70 -2.58 4.86
N ASP A 19 -13.77 -2.27 5.59
CA ASP A 19 -15.06 -2.93 5.43
C ASP A 19 -15.66 -2.70 4.03
N ALA A 20 -15.54 -1.48 3.50
CA ALA A 20 -15.95 -1.18 2.14
C ALA A 20 -15.10 -1.93 1.11
N SER A 21 -13.80 -2.11 1.35
CA SER A 21 -12.93 -2.86 0.45
C SER A 21 -13.27 -4.35 0.42
N LEU A 22 -13.57 -4.96 1.57
CA LEU A 22 -14.02 -6.35 1.66
C LEU A 22 -15.36 -6.54 0.93
N ALA A 23 -16.33 -5.65 1.16
CA ALA A 23 -17.62 -5.69 0.44
C ALA A 23 -17.48 -5.41 -1.06
N ALA A 24 -16.43 -4.71 -1.50
CA ALA A 24 -16.14 -4.48 -2.90
C ALA A 24 -15.54 -5.71 -3.58
N LEU A 25 -14.69 -6.47 -2.87
CA LEU A 25 -14.09 -7.70 -3.39
C LEU A 25 -15.16 -8.74 -3.78
N GLU A 26 -16.32 -8.76 -3.11
CA GLU A 26 -17.46 -9.61 -3.48
C GLU A 26 -18.09 -9.27 -4.85
N LYS A 27 -17.78 -8.10 -5.43
CA LYS A 27 -18.48 -7.54 -6.60
C LYS A 27 -17.57 -7.12 -7.74
N TYR A 28 -16.27 -6.94 -7.48
CA TYR A 28 -15.33 -6.37 -8.42
C TYR A 28 -14.02 -7.14 -8.39
N ASP A 29 -13.42 -7.32 -9.57
CA ASP A 29 -12.15 -8.03 -9.72
C ASP A 29 -10.93 -7.22 -9.25
N LEU A 30 -11.07 -5.90 -9.14
CA LEU A 30 -10.04 -4.97 -8.70
C LEU A 30 -10.61 -3.94 -7.74
N VAL A 31 -9.99 -3.86 -6.55
CA VAL A 31 -10.34 -2.88 -5.52
C VAL A 31 -9.10 -2.04 -5.19
N PHE A 32 -9.22 -0.74 -5.39
CA PHE A 32 -8.18 0.24 -5.03
C PHE A 32 -8.60 1.01 -3.77
N VAL A 33 -7.71 1.05 -2.78
CA VAL A 33 -7.95 1.72 -1.49
C VAL A 33 -6.83 2.72 -1.24
N HIS A 34 -7.21 3.99 -1.05
CA HIS A 34 -6.26 5.09 -0.85
C HIS A 34 -6.30 5.63 0.60
N VAL A 35 -5.14 6.04 1.13
CA VAL A 35 -4.99 6.69 2.44
C VAL A 35 -4.00 7.84 2.33
N GLU A 36 -4.46 9.04 2.65
CA GLU A 36 -3.70 10.31 2.56
C GLU A 36 -2.94 10.66 3.86
N ALA A 37 -3.41 10.15 5.00
CA ALA A 37 -3.02 10.66 6.32
C ALA A 37 -1.51 10.68 6.63
N SER A 38 -0.74 9.74 6.06
CA SER A 38 0.70 9.67 6.25
C SER A 38 1.48 10.70 5.44
N ASP A 39 0.92 11.16 4.32
CA ASP A 39 1.49 12.22 3.50
C ASP A 39 1.34 13.58 4.19
N GLU A 40 0.13 13.90 4.65
CA GLU A 40 -0.18 15.12 5.42
C GLU A 40 0.73 15.26 6.65
N ALA A 41 0.95 14.16 7.38
CA ALA A 41 1.88 14.16 8.51
C ALA A 41 3.35 14.43 8.09
N GLY A 42 3.71 14.01 6.86
CA GLY A 42 4.98 14.34 6.20
C GLY A 42 5.12 15.83 5.91
N HIS A 43 4.09 16.45 5.32
CA HIS A 43 4.03 17.89 5.06
C HIS A 43 4.09 18.74 6.33
N GLU A 44 3.43 18.31 7.41
CA GLU A 44 3.53 18.97 8.72
C GLU A 44 4.94 18.85 9.35
N GLY A 45 5.75 17.91 8.89
CA GLY A 45 7.03 17.59 9.49
C GLY A 45 6.89 16.95 10.88
N ASN A 46 5.76 16.30 11.15
CA ASN A 46 5.43 15.74 12.45
C ASN A 46 5.76 14.23 12.50
N VAL A 47 6.94 13.91 13.03
CA VAL A 47 7.44 12.52 13.12
C VAL A 47 6.46 11.60 13.86
N ASN A 48 5.98 12.03 15.02
CA ASN A 48 5.10 11.20 15.86
C ASN A 48 3.76 10.94 15.17
N LEU A 49 3.21 11.95 14.49
CA LEU A 49 1.98 11.78 13.73
C LEU A 49 2.21 10.85 12.52
N LYS A 50 3.33 10.98 11.81
CA LYS A 50 3.64 10.13 10.66
C LYS A 50 3.75 8.66 11.07
N ILE A 51 4.49 8.36 12.13
CA ILE A 51 4.57 7.00 12.72
C ILE A 51 3.16 6.50 13.05
N LYS A 52 2.38 7.29 13.79
CA LYS A 52 1.02 6.92 14.22
C LYS A 52 0.09 6.62 13.03
N THR A 53 0.17 7.39 11.95
CA THR A 53 -0.66 7.15 10.75
C THR A 53 -0.28 5.87 10.02
N ILE A 54 1.02 5.51 9.99
CA ILE A 54 1.49 4.24 9.44
C ILE A 54 1.00 3.07 10.29
N GLU A 55 1.10 3.16 11.63
CA GLU A 55 0.58 2.14 12.55
C GLU A 55 -0.95 1.97 12.43
N TYR A 56 -1.68 3.08 12.26
CA TYR A 56 -3.13 3.06 12.02
C TYR A 56 -3.47 2.41 10.69
N PHE A 57 -2.74 2.75 9.62
CA PHE A 57 -2.89 2.12 8.32
C PHE A 57 -2.66 0.60 8.42
N ASP A 58 -1.56 0.18 9.04
CA ASP A 58 -1.22 -1.24 9.22
C ASP A 58 -2.29 -1.99 10.01
N GLN A 59 -2.64 -1.53 11.21
CA GLN A 59 -3.51 -2.30 12.11
C GLN A 59 -5.00 -2.21 11.75
N ARG A 60 -5.46 -1.00 11.42
CA ARG A 60 -6.90 -0.68 11.30
C ARG A 60 -7.41 -0.86 9.88
N LEU A 61 -6.53 -0.81 8.87
CA LEU A 61 -6.88 -1.04 7.48
C LEU A 61 -6.29 -2.36 6.97
N VAL A 62 -4.97 -2.44 6.81
CA VAL A 62 -4.31 -3.60 6.18
C VAL A 62 -4.59 -4.89 6.95
N GLY A 63 -4.29 -4.92 8.24
CA GLY A 63 -4.54 -6.07 9.10
C GLY A 63 -6.01 -6.45 9.20
N ARG A 64 -6.93 -5.47 9.12
CA ARG A 64 -8.37 -5.74 9.09
C ARG A 64 -8.80 -6.41 7.78
N VAL A 65 -8.32 -5.91 6.65
CA VAL A 65 -8.55 -6.53 5.33
C VAL A 65 -7.99 -7.95 5.31
N LEU A 66 -6.74 -8.15 5.74
CA LEU A 66 -6.12 -9.47 5.77
C LEU A 66 -6.89 -10.50 6.62
N ARG A 67 -7.47 -10.08 7.75
CA ARG A 67 -8.32 -10.95 8.58
C ARG A 67 -9.71 -11.23 7.97
N GLY A 68 -10.19 -10.35 7.09
CA GLY A 68 -11.51 -10.46 6.47
C GLY A 68 -11.52 -11.11 5.08
N ILE A 69 -10.36 -11.28 4.45
CA ILE A 69 -10.25 -12.01 3.18
C ILE A 69 -10.43 -13.51 3.44
N HIS A 70 -11.38 -14.12 2.73
CA HIS A 70 -11.67 -15.56 2.83
C HIS A 70 -11.38 -16.31 1.52
N GLU A 71 -11.03 -15.61 0.45
CA GLU A 71 -10.70 -16.15 -0.87
C GLU A 71 -9.26 -15.82 -1.26
N LYS A 72 -8.79 -16.41 -2.37
CA LYS A 72 -7.46 -16.11 -2.90
C LYS A 72 -7.46 -14.72 -3.53
N VAL A 73 -6.89 -13.74 -2.84
CA VAL A 73 -6.74 -12.37 -3.32
C VAL A 73 -5.26 -12.02 -3.46
N ARG A 74 -4.86 -11.49 -4.61
CA ARG A 74 -3.55 -10.85 -4.79
C ARG A 74 -3.61 -9.44 -4.21
N ILE A 75 -2.63 -9.08 -3.39
CA ILE A 75 -2.59 -7.78 -2.70
C ILE A 75 -1.34 -7.04 -3.16
N ALA A 76 -1.50 -5.77 -3.48
CA ALA A 76 -0.39 -4.87 -3.78
C ALA A 76 -0.44 -3.66 -2.85
N LEU A 77 0.71 -3.24 -2.32
CA LEU A 77 0.82 -2.15 -1.36
C LEU A 77 2.05 -1.31 -1.68
N LEU A 78 1.84 0.00 -1.81
CA LEU A 78 2.87 1.01 -2.02
C LEU A 78 2.30 2.39 -1.64
N PRO A 79 3.13 3.33 -1.17
CA PRO A 79 2.81 4.75 -1.33
C PRO A 79 3.02 5.16 -2.79
N ASP A 80 2.36 6.22 -3.22
CA ASP A 80 2.50 6.80 -4.56
C ASP A 80 3.74 7.70 -4.69
N HIS A 81 4.19 8.32 -3.60
CA HIS A 81 5.45 9.06 -3.52
C HIS A 81 6.02 9.10 -2.09
N LEU A 82 7.25 9.61 -1.96
CA LEU A 82 7.86 9.91 -0.67
C LEU A 82 7.65 11.38 -0.29
N THR A 83 7.29 11.60 0.97
CA THR A 83 7.21 12.94 1.60
C THR A 83 8.04 12.95 2.87
N PRO A 84 9.39 13.06 2.77
CA PRO A 84 10.28 12.96 3.92
C PRO A 84 10.04 14.10 4.92
N ILE A 85 10.03 13.78 6.21
CA ILE A 85 9.73 14.75 7.29
C ILE A 85 10.68 15.96 7.26
N ALA A 86 11.95 15.74 6.92
CA ALA A 86 12.95 16.81 6.86
C ALA A 86 12.73 17.76 5.67
N VAL A 87 12.14 17.27 4.58
CA VAL A 87 11.92 18.01 3.34
C VAL A 87 10.52 18.65 3.33
N ARG A 88 9.52 17.98 3.93
CA ARG A 88 8.12 18.43 4.05
C ARG A 88 7.42 18.66 2.71
N THR A 89 7.96 18.09 1.64
CA THR A 89 7.35 18.06 0.31
C THR A 89 7.77 16.78 -0.39
N HIS A 90 7.18 16.54 -1.56
CA HIS A 90 7.38 15.31 -2.30
C HIS A 90 8.80 15.28 -2.88
N VAL A 91 9.41 14.10 -2.88
CA VAL A 91 10.67 13.83 -3.57
C VAL A 91 10.48 12.71 -4.57
N ALA A 92 11.34 12.67 -5.59
CA ALA A 92 11.24 11.72 -6.71
C ALA A 92 11.96 10.39 -6.46
N ASP A 93 12.50 10.19 -5.26
CA ASP A 93 13.14 8.96 -4.84
C ASP A 93 12.17 7.76 -4.93
N PRO A 94 12.66 6.53 -5.22
CA PRO A 94 11.83 5.34 -5.28
C PRO A 94 11.09 5.04 -3.98
N VAL A 95 9.89 4.48 -4.11
CA VAL A 95 9.05 4.02 -3.00
C VAL A 95 9.18 2.51 -2.75
N PRO A 96 9.06 2.04 -1.50
CA PRO A 96 8.93 0.61 -1.23
C PRO A 96 7.57 0.11 -1.73
N PHE A 97 7.54 -1.11 -2.27
CA PHE A 97 6.30 -1.78 -2.64
C PHE A 97 6.34 -3.26 -2.30
N LEU A 98 5.15 -3.85 -2.19
CA LEU A 98 4.95 -5.28 -1.96
C LEU A 98 3.85 -5.79 -2.88
N ILE A 99 4.05 -6.99 -3.41
CA ILE A 99 3.03 -7.76 -4.12
C ILE A 99 2.95 -9.13 -3.46
N TYR A 100 1.85 -9.37 -2.75
CA TYR A 100 1.49 -10.67 -2.22
C TYR A 100 0.62 -11.40 -3.24
N ASP A 101 1.04 -12.61 -3.61
CA ASP A 101 0.29 -13.50 -4.49
C ASP A 101 0.14 -14.86 -3.79
N PRO A 102 -1.09 -15.32 -3.49
CA PRO A 102 -1.31 -16.58 -2.78
C PRO A 102 -0.82 -17.82 -3.55
N GLU A 103 -0.44 -17.67 -4.83
CA GLU A 103 0.04 -18.76 -5.68
C GLU A 103 1.56 -18.71 -5.94
N LYS A 104 2.27 -17.72 -5.37
CA LYS A 104 3.73 -17.58 -5.51
C LYS A 104 4.45 -17.65 -4.17
N THR A 105 5.70 -18.06 -4.22
CA THR A 105 6.61 -17.98 -3.06
C THR A 105 7.22 -16.58 -2.99
N GLY A 106 7.14 -15.95 -1.81
CA GLY A 106 7.80 -14.66 -1.55
C GLY A 106 9.32 -14.78 -1.48
N ASP A 107 10.01 -13.65 -1.54
CA ASP A 107 11.46 -13.59 -1.32
C ASP A 107 11.82 -13.56 0.18
N GLU A 108 13.10 -13.31 0.47
CA GLU A 108 13.61 -13.31 1.84
C GLU A 108 13.36 -12.01 2.61
N VAL A 109 12.74 -11.00 2.00
CA VAL A 109 12.43 -9.74 2.70
C VAL A 109 11.32 -9.98 3.72
N ARG A 110 11.60 -9.69 4.99
CA ARG A 110 10.67 -9.91 6.12
C ARG A 110 10.06 -8.64 6.71
N GLU A 111 10.53 -7.48 6.27
CA GLU A 111 10.10 -6.18 6.79
C GLU A 111 9.76 -5.23 5.65
N PHE A 112 8.68 -4.46 5.83
CA PHE A 112 8.27 -3.43 4.87
C PHE A 112 8.81 -2.06 5.30
N ASN A 113 9.95 -1.67 4.74
CA ASN A 113 10.56 -0.35 4.86
C ASN A 113 11.53 -0.12 3.69
N GLU A 114 11.95 1.12 3.48
CA GLU A 114 12.78 1.54 2.34
C GLU A 114 14.09 0.71 2.24
N SER A 115 14.74 0.47 3.37
CA SER A 115 15.99 -0.31 3.43
C SER A 115 15.78 -1.78 3.08
N SER A 116 14.77 -2.42 3.69
CA SER A 116 14.50 -3.85 3.49
C SER A 116 13.94 -4.15 2.10
N CYS A 117 13.04 -3.31 1.59
CA CYS A 117 12.46 -3.45 0.25
C CYS A 117 13.49 -3.25 -0.88
N SER A 118 14.58 -2.51 -0.64
CA SER A 118 15.67 -2.37 -1.64
C SER A 118 16.34 -3.70 -2.02
N ARG A 119 16.18 -4.75 -1.20
CA ARG A 119 16.69 -6.10 -1.44
C ARG A 119 15.64 -7.05 -2.04
N GLY A 120 14.46 -6.54 -2.37
CA GLY A 120 13.37 -7.32 -2.94
C GLY A 120 13.71 -7.87 -4.33
N SER A 121 13.24 -9.08 -4.60
CA SER A 121 13.49 -9.82 -5.85
C SER A 121 12.88 -9.17 -7.09
N LEU A 122 11.88 -8.28 -6.90
CA LEU A 122 11.20 -7.58 -7.99
C LEU A 122 12.00 -6.40 -8.55
N GLY A 123 13.06 -5.97 -7.85
CA GLY A 123 13.93 -4.87 -8.28
C GLY A 123 13.21 -3.51 -8.34
N LEU A 124 13.79 -2.59 -9.13
CA LEU A 124 13.21 -1.29 -9.39
C LEU A 124 12.21 -1.38 -10.54
N LEU A 125 10.98 -0.90 -10.31
CA LEU A 125 9.91 -0.83 -11.30
C LEU A 125 9.60 0.63 -11.62
N GLU A 126 9.37 0.91 -12.90
CA GLU A 126 9.11 2.26 -13.42
C GLU A 126 7.86 2.28 -14.29
N GLY A 127 7.14 3.40 -14.26
CA GLY A 127 5.94 3.61 -15.07
C GLY A 127 4.85 2.57 -14.80
N ASP A 128 4.39 1.90 -15.86
CA ASP A 128 3.28 0.94 -15.78
C ASP A 128 3.72 -0.49 -15.43
N SER A 129 5.02 -0.73 -15.21
CA SER A 129 5.52 -2.09 -14.95
C SER A 129 5.03 -2.64 -13.61
N PHE A 130 4.79 -1.78 -12.62
CA PHE A 130 4.17 -2.17 -11.35
C PHE A 130 2.77 -2.75 -11.56
N ILE A 131 1.88 -2.04 -12.25
CA ILE A 131 0.50 -2.53 -12.43
C ILE A 131 0.45 -3.74 -13.38
N LYS A 132 1.32 -3.80 -14.39
CA LYS A 132 1.47 -5.00 -15.23
C LYS A 132 1.87 -6.21 -14.39
N ARG A 133 2.81 -6.05 -13.46
CA ARG A 133 3.24 -7.08 -12.51
C ARG A 133 2.08 -7.53 -11.61
N VAL A 134 1.34 -6.58 -11.01
CA VAL A 134 0.17 -6.86 -10.17
C VAL A 134 -0.91 -7.61 -10.94
N LEU A 135 -1.14 -7.28 -12.22
CA LEU A 135 -2.15 -7.94 -13.06
C LEU A 135 -1.66 -9.25 -13.72
N GLY A 136 -0.39 -9.64 -13.51
CA GLY A 136 0.20 -10.81 -14.17
C GLY A 136 0.34 -10.66 -15.68
N LYS A 137 0.40 -9.43 -16.18
CA LYS A 137 0.58 -9.07 -17.61
C LYS A 137 2.03 -8.70 -17.92
N GLU A 138 2.97 -9.38 -17.27
CA GLU A 138 4.39 -9.22 -17.57
C GLU A 138 4.62 -9.66 -19.03
N ASP A 139 5.34 -8.86 -19.80
CA ASP A 139 5.87 -9.33 -21.08
C ASP A 139 6.73 -10.56 -20.78
N GLN A 140 6.40 -11.70 -21.37
CA GLN A 140 7.30 -12.85 -21.32
C GLN A 140 8.60 -12.39 -21.96
N ILE A 141 9.62 -12.11 -21.15
CA ILE A 141 10.98 -12.07 -21.64
C ILE A 141 11.23 -13.50 -22.12
N LEU A 142 11.24 -13.68 -23.44
CA LEU A 142 11.77 -14.87 -24.09
C LEU A 142 13.23 -14.99 -23.63
N THR A 143 13.46 -15.75 -22.56
CA THR A 143 14.77 -16.32 -22.22
C THR A 143 14.90 -17.67 -22.88
#